data_AF-A0A9D4W2Q2-F1
#
_entry.id   AF-A0A9D4W2Q2-F1
#
_cell.length_a   1.000
_cell.length_b   1.000
_cell.length_c   1.000
_cell.angle_alpha   90.00
_cell.angle_beta   90.00
_cell.angle_gamma   90.00
#
_symmetry.space_group_name_H-M   'P 1'
#
loop_
_entity.id
_entity.type
_entity.pdbx_description
1 polymer ?
#
loop_
_entity_poly.entity_id
_entity_poly.type
_entity_poly.pdbx_seq_one_letter_code
_entity_poly.pdbx_strand_id
1 'polypeptide(L)'
;EGYSTHFGTAECARWFLHHEIGNIRRYLAKHEGYRLRLVGHSLGGAIASLLAIMIHRKSAKELGFSPDIVSAVAYGTPPCVSKELTESCAGYVTTVVMQDDIIPRLSVASLTRLRNEILQTDWTSVIEKEDWKRFLDLVTNAKQAVSSVQDVAHKLADYANFRGNKTPSVDPIGKELLDTVEAPLPPKAAKENSVVVKVEETKPAVSEELFIPGTVYYLKRDLVSQNDVEEEVYTLLKRQSGEHFQRIILSGNFLTDHRCDSHYFALRDVLKGLPWNGEEGIFR
;
A
#
# COMPACT_ATOMS: atom_id res chain seq x y z
N GLU A 1 -10.42 -17.90 2.61
CA GLU A 1 -9.40 -18.11 3.66
C GLU A 1 -8.18 -18.74 2.98
N GLY A 2 -6.95 -18.42 3.41
CA GLY A 2 -5.73 -19.03 2.85
C GLY A 2 -4.81 -18.12 2.04
N TYR A 3 -5.04 -16.81 1.98
CA TYR A 3 -4.12 -15.87 1.35
C TYR A 3 -3.75 -14.75 2.31
N SER A 4 -2.49 -14.33 2.27
CA SER A 4 -1.98 -13.22 3.08
C SER A 4 -2.31 -11.87 2.45
N THR A 5 -2.69 -10.91 3.28
CA THR A 5 -2.98 -9.52 2.86
C THR A 5 -2.50 -8.57 3.94
N HIS A 6 -2.24 -7.31 3.57
CA HIS A 6 -1.95 -6.28 4.56
C HIS A 6 -3.20 -6.04 5.42
N PHE A 7 -3.09 -6.33 6.72
CA PHE A 7 -4.22 -6.36 7.65
C PHE A 7 -5.05 -5.07 7.61
N GLY A 8 -4.42 -3.91 7.80
CA GLY A 8 -5.12 -2.62 7.83
C GLY A 8 -5.86 -2.31 6.52
N THR A 9 -5.27 -2.65 5.38
CA THR A 9 -5.91 -2.43 4.08
C THR A 9 -7.11 -3.37 3.89
N ALA A 10 -7.00 -4.62 4.33
CA ALA A 10 -8.09 -5.58 4.29
C ALA A 10 -9.26 -5.16 5.21
N GLU A 11 -8.96 -4.61 6.39
CA GLU A 11 -9.98 -4.03 7.29
C GLU A 11 -10.75 -2.89 6.61
N CYS A 12 -10.05 -1.94 5.99
CA CYS A 12 -10.67 -0.83 5.26
C CYS A 12 -11.54 -1.33 4.08
N ALA A 13 -11.03 -2.25 3.27
CA ALA A 13 -11.77 -2.81 2.14
C ALA A 13 -13.04 -3.53 2.61
N ARG A 14 -12.98 -4.29 3.71
CA ARG A 14 -14.15 -4.94 4.28
C ARG A 14 -15.16 -3.94 4.82
N TRP A 15 -14.69 -2.84 5.41
CA TRP A 15 -15.57 -1.77 5.87
C TRP A 15 -16.39 -1.22 4.69
N PHE A 16 -15.76 -0.90 3.55
CA PHE A 16 -16.48 -0.48 2.34
C PHE A 16 -17.43 -1.55 1.82
N LEU A 17 -17.00 -2.82 1.79
CA LEU A 17 -17.87 -3.92 1.37
C LEU A 17 -19.12 -4.03 2.25
N HIS A 18 -18.99 -3.84 3.56
CA HIS A 18 -20.13 -3.95 4.48
C HIS A 18 -21.09 -2.76 4.37
N HIS A 19 -20.55 -1.54 4.26
CA HIS A 19 -21.36 -0.32 4.38
C HIS A 19 -21.83 0.23 3.02
N GLU A 20 -21.07 0.02 1.94
CA GLU A 20 -21.36 0.63 0.64
C GLU A 20 -21.93 -0.34 -0.41
N ILE A 21 -21.93 -1.65 -0.16
CA ILE A 21 -22.43 -2.61 -1.16
C ILE A 21 -23.92 -2.41 -1.50
N GLY A 22 -24.71 -1.92 -0.54
CA GLY A 22 -26.11 -1.55 -0.77
C GLY A 22 -26.24 -0.37 -1.72
N ASN A 23 -25.38 0.65 -1.59
CA ASN A 23 -25.33 1.78 -2.51
C ASN A 23 -24.88 1.35 -3.90
N ILE A 24 -23.82 0.55 -3.99
CA ILE A 24 -23.32 0.00 -5.25
C ILE A 24 -24.43 -0.75 -5.99
N ARG A 25 -25.13 -1.66 -5.30
CA ARG A 25 -26.26 -2.41 -5.86
C ARG A 25 -27.34 -1.47 -6.40
N ARG A 26 -27.73 -0.45 -5.64
CA ARG A 26 -28.75 0.53 -6.02
C ARG A 26 -28.36 1.30 -7.29
N TYR A 27 -27.11 1.75 -7.39
CA TYR A 27 -26.65 2.48 -8.57
C TYR A 27 -26.53 1.59 -9.80
N LEU A 28 -26.04 0.36 -9.66
CA LEU A 28 -25.96 -0.60 -10.76
C LEU A 28 -27.35 -0.98 -11.29
N ALA A 29 -28.35 -1.11 -10.41
CA ALA A 29 -29.74 -1.33 -10.82
C ALA A 29 -30.33 -0.11 -11.55
N LYS A 30 -29.97 1.11 -11.14
CA LYS A 30 -30.43 2.35 -11.80
C LYS A 30 -29.79 2.56 -13.17
N HIS A 31 -28.59 2.03 -13.38
CA HIS A 31 -27.78 2.22 -14.59
C HIS A 31 -27.46 0.86 -15.22
N GLU A 32 -28.50 0.17 -15.71
CA GLU A 32 -28.34 -1.13 -16.36
C GLU A 32 -27.36 -1.07 -17.54
N GLY A 33 -26.54 -2.11 -17.69
CA GLY A 33 -25.48 -2.19 -18.71
C GLY A 33 -24.16 -1.51 -18.34
N TYR A 34 -24.11 -0.71 -17.26
CA TYR A 34 -22.88 -0.09 -16.80
C TYR A 34 -21.98 -1.09 -16.06
N ARG A 35 -20.67 -0.83 -16.10
CA ARG A 35 -19.66 -1.55 -15.32
C ARG A 35 -19.17 -0.68 -14.17
N LEU A 36 -18.78 -1.31 -13.07
CA LEU A 36 -18.19 -0.62 -11.93
C LEU A 36 -16.66 -0.64 -12.03
N ARG A 37 -16.05 0.54 -12.02
CA ARG A 37 -14.60 0.69 -11.92
C ARG A 37 -14.25 1.36 -10.60
N LEU A 38 -13.62 0.59 -9.71
CA LEU A 38 -13.03 1.10 -8.50
C LEU A 38 -11.69 1.74 -8.86
N VAL A 39 -11.43 2.94 -8.35
CA VAL A 39 -10.18 3.65 -8.63
C VAL A 39 -9.60 4.16 -7.33
N GLY A 40 -8.29 4.08 -7.20
CA GLY A 40 -7.61 4.62 -6.03
C GLY A 40 -6.12 4.85 -6.28
N HIS A 41 -5.56 5.78 -5.52
CA HIS A 41 -4.13 6.08 -5.50
C HIS A 41 -3.54 5.65 -4.15
N SER A 42 -2.29 5.20 -4.13
CA SER A 42 -1.56 4.81 -2.93
C SER A 42 -2.34 3.78 -2.09
N LEU A 43 -2.52 4.04 -0.80
CA LEU A 43 -3.37 3.23 0.08
C LEU A 43 -4.80 3.06 -0.47
N GLY A 44 -5.39 4.10 -1.08
CA GLY A 44 -6.69 4.02 -1.72
C GLY A 44 -6.72 3.02 -2.88
N GLY A 45 -5.61 2.90 -3.62
CA GLY A 45 -5.43 1.88 -4.66
C GLY A 45 -5.41 0.47 -4.08
N ALA A 46 -4.74 0.29 -2.94
CA ALA A 46 -4.71 -0.99 -2.23
C ALA A 46 -6.11 -1.40 -1.73
N ILE A 47 -6.87 -0.44 -1.19
CA ILE A 47 -8.26 -0.64 -0.73
C ILE A 47 -9.18 -0.96 -1.92
N ALA A 48 -9.09 -0.22 -3.02
CA ALA A 48 -9.90 -0.45 -4.23
C ALA A 48 -9.66 -1.85 -4.81
N SER A 49 -8.40 -2.28 -4.89
CA SER A 49 -8.01 -3.62 -5.35
C SER A 49 -8.53 -4.71 -4.43
N LEU A 50 -8.36 -4.58 -3.12
CA LEU A 50 -8.88 -5.57 -2.16
C LEU A 50 -10.41 -5.61 -2.13
N LEU A 51 -11.09 -4.46 -2.29
CA LEU A 51 -12.53 -4.41 -2.41
C LEU A 51 -13.01 -5.17 -3.66
N ALA A 52 -12.35 -4.97 -4.81
CA ALA A 52 -12.65 -5.74 -6.02
C ALA A 52 -12.44 -7.26 -5.79
N ILE A 53 -11.32 -7.66 -5.17
CA ILE A 53 -11.05 -9.06 -4.84
C ILE A 53 -12.14 -9.65 -3.93
N MET A 54 -12.59 -8.90 -2.91
CA MET A 54 -13.64 -9.36 -2.01
C MET A 54 -15.00 -9.47 -2.71
N ILE A 55 -15.32 -8.57 -3.65
CA ILE A 55 -16.52 -8.63 -4.47
C ILE A 55 -16.49 -9.87 -5.37
N HIS A 56 -15.36 -10.13 -6.04
CA HIS A 56 -15.16 -11.30 -6.91
C HIS A 56 -15.25 -12.65 -6.18
N ARG A 57 -15.06 -12.66 -4.85
CA ARG A 57 -15.25 -13.85 -4.01
C ARG A 57 -16.71 -14.11 -3.60
N LYS A 58 -17.63 -13.18 -3.88
CA LYS A 58 -19.05 -13.34 -3.56
C LYS A 58 -19.83 -13.82 -4.78
N SER A 59 -20.90 -14.56 -4.53
CA SER A 59 -21.82 -14.96 -5.58
C SER A 59 -22.67 -13.79 -6.06
N ALA A 60 -23.13 -13.85 -7.32
CA ALA A 60 -24.08 -12.86 -7.86
C ALA A 60 -25.37 -12.77 -7.02
N LYS A 61 -25.77 -13.88 -6.39
CA LYS A 61 -26.93 -13.93 -5.47
C LYS A 61 -26.72 -13.10 -4.21
N GLU A 62 -25.53 -13.16 -3.60
CA GLU A 62 -25.19 -12.34 -2.42
C GLU A 62 -25.09 -10.86 -2.76
N LEU A 63 -24.52 -10.54 -3.92
CA LEU A 63 -24.28 -9.17 -4.35
C LEU A 63 -25.53 -8.50 -4.93
N GLY A 64 -26.41 -9.25 -5.58
CA GLY A 64 -27.52 -8.72 -6.38
C GLY A 64 -27.09 -8.19 -7.75
N PHE A 65 -25.85 -8.49 -8.18
CA PHE A 65 -25.28 -8.15 -9.48
C PHE A 65 -24.10 -9.10 -9.79
N SER A 66 -23.68 -9.20 -11.05
CA SER A 66 -22.53 -10.06 -11.41
C SER A 66 -21.20 -9.48 -10.90
N PRO A 67 -20.33 -10.25 -10.22
CA PRO A 67 -18.99 -9.77 -9.88
C PRO A 67 -18.14 -9.38 -11.11
N ASP A 68 -18.37 -10.00 -12.27
CA ASP A 68 -17.57 -9.82 -13.50
C ASP A 68 -17.67 -8.42 -14.11
N ILE A 69 -18.66 -7.62 -13.69
CA ILE A 69 -18.78 -6.22 -14.12
C ILE A 69 -17.95 -5.26 -13.25
N VAL A 70 -17.27 -5.77 -12.22
CA VAL A 70 -16.42 -4.98 -11.31
C VAL A 70 -14.95 -5.15 -11.65
N SER A 71 -14.24 -4.03 -11.74
CA SER A 71 -12.78 -3.98 -11.93
C SER A 71 -12.16 -2.89 -11.07
N ALA A 72 -10.85 -2.96 -10.85
CA ALA A 72 -10.09 -1.93 -10.14
C ALA A 72 -8.91 -1.41 -10.97
N VAL A 73 -8.69 -0.10 -10.89
CA VAL A 73 -7.47 0.56 -11.39
C VAL A 73 -6.81 1.29 -10.25
N ALA A 74 -5.58 0.91 -9.94
CA ALA A 74 -4.85 1.38 -8.78
C ALA A 74 -3.56 2.09 -9.21
N TYR A 75 -3.21 3.21 -8.59
CA TYR A 75 -2.03 4.02 -8.95
C TYR A 75 -1.07 4.12 -7.77
N GLY A 76 0.21 3.83 -7.96
CA GLY A 76 1.21 3.92 -6.89
C GLY A 76 0.90 3.02 -5.68
N THR A 77 0.24 1.89 -5.90
CA THR A 77 -0.27 1.02 -4.84
C THR A 77 0.84 0.30 -4.09
N PRO A 78 0.86 0.29 -2.74
CA PRO A 78 1.83 -0.48 -1.98
C PRO A 78 1.56 -1.99 -2.12
N PRO A 79 2.58 -2.85 -1.91
CA PRO A 79 2.36 -4.28 -1.81
C PRO A 79 1.39 -4.63 -0.67
N CYS A 80 0.28 -5.31 -0.99
CA CYS A 80 -0.80 -5.52 -0.02
C CYS A 80 -1.48 -6.90 -0.08
N VAL A 81 -1.06 -7.77 -1.00
CA VAL A 81 -1.63 -9.11 -1.18
C VAL A 81 -0.53 -10.16 -1.35
N SER A 82 -0.83 -11.44 -1.12
CA SER A 82 0.11 -12.52 -1.42
C SER A 82 0.37 -12.64 -2.94
N LYS A 83 1.39 -13.40 -3.29
CA LYS A 83 1.75 -13.65 -4.70
C LYS A 83 0.59 -14.29 -5.47
N GLU A 84 -0.04 -15.29 -4.89
CA GLU A 84 -1.15 -16.03 -5.50
C GLU A 84 -2.38 -15.13 -5.69
N LEU A 85 -2.59 -14.19 -4.75
CA LEU A 85 -3.64 -13.19 -4.90
C LEU A 85 -3.37 -12.22 -6.04
N THR A 86 -2.11 -11.80 -6.22
CA THR A 86 -1.71 -10.94 -7.34
C THR A 86 -2.08 -11.58 -8.68
N GLU A 87 -1.72 -12.85 -8.85
CA GLU A 87 -1.98 -13.62 -10.06
C GLU A 87 -3.48 -13.87 -10.28
N SER A 88 -4.20 -14.28 -9.23
CA SER A 88 -5.64 -14.58 -9.33
C SER A 88 -6.52 -13.34 -9.61
N CYS A 89 -6.06 -12.13 -9.27
CA CYS A 89 -6.78 -10.89 -9.53
C CYS A 89 -6.34 -10.15 -10.80
N ALA A 90 -5.35 -10.66 -11.53
CA ALA A 90 -4.77 -10.01 -12.71
C ALA A 90 -5.78 -9.75 -13.85
N GLY A 91 -6.89 -10.51 -13.89
CA GLY A 91 -7.96 -10.34 -14.89
C GLY A 91 -8.88 -9.13 -14.66
N TYR A 92 -8.94 -8.59 -13.44
CA TYR A 92 -9.86 -7.50 -13.09
C TYR A 92 -9.23 -6.38 -12.25
N VAL A 93 -8.00 -6.55 -11.76
CA VAL A 93 -7.22 -5.50 -11.09
C VAL A 93 -6.05 -5.10 -11.99
N THR A 94 -5.90 -3.80 -12.21
CA THR A 94 -4.75 -3.20 -12.90
C THR A 94 -4.08 -2.22 -11.95
N THR A 95 -2.76 -2.34 -11.78
CA THR A 95 -1.97 -1.35 -11.04
C THR A 95 -1.01 -0.63 -11.97
N VAL A 96 -0.94 0.69 -11.88
CA VAL A 96 -0.01 1.54 -12.62
C VAL A 96 1.03 2.08 -11.65
N VAL A 97 2.30 1.97 -12.01
CA VAL A 97 3.45 2.39 -11.21
C VAL A 97 4.31 3.34 -12.01
N MET A 98 4.55 4.52 -11.45
CA MET A 98 5.39 5.55 -12.04
C MET A 98 6.86 5.35 -11.66
N GLN A 99 7.73 5.14 -12.65
CA GLN A 99 9.18 5.24 -12.56
C GLN A 99 9.77 4.81 -11.20
N ASP A 100 10.32 5.75 -10.40
CA ASP A 100 10.97 5.47 -9.13
C ASP A 100 10.06 5.64 -7.91
N ASP A 101 8.74 5.66 -8.11
CA ASP A 101 7.75 5.71 -7.03
C ASP A 101 8.11 4.68 -5.94
N ILE A 102 8.35 5.20 -4.75
CA ILE A 102 8.77 4.43 -3.58
C ILE A 102 7.65 3.52 -3.05
N ILE A 103 6.38 3.92 -3.14
CA ILE A 103 5.28 3.24 -2.44
C ILE A 103 5.07 1.80 -2.94
N PRO A 104 5.04 1.52 -4.26
CA PRO A 104 4.99 0.15 -4.79
C PRO A 104 6.21 -0.71 -4.41
N ARG A 105 7.29 -0.08 -3.93
CA ARG A 105 8.56 -0.71 -3.57
C ARG A 105 8.70 -0.91 -2.06
N LEU A 106 7.73 -0.49 -1.24
CA LEU A 106 7.77 -0.64 0.21
C LEU A 106 7.42 -2.06 0.64
N SER A 107 8.42 -2.87 0.94
CA SER A 107 8.28 -4.17 1.61
C SER A 107 9.26 -4.25 2.78
N VAL A 108 9.02 -5.15 3.73
CA VAL A 108 9.95 -5.38 4.84
C VAL A 108 11.33 -5.77 4.29
N ALA A 109 11.36 -6.60 3.24
CA ALA A 109 12.59 -7.01 2.58
C ALA A 109 13.31 -5.84 1.90
N SER A 110 12.59 -4.98 1.17
CA SER A 110 13.18 -3.84 0.47
C SER A 110 13.72 -2.77 1.42
N LEU A 111 13.00 -2.48 2.51
CA LEU A 111 13.42 -1.57 3.57
C LEU A 111 14.64 -2.10 4.32
N THR A 112 14.65 -3.40 4.65
CA THR A 112 15.80 -4.04 5.31
C THR A 112 17.04 -3.98 4.42
N ARG A 113 16.89 -4.25 3.12
CA ARG A 113 18.00 -4.11 2.17
C ARG A 113 18.48 -2.67 2.08
N LEU A 114 17.56 -1.71 1.93
CA LEU A 114 17.93 -0.29 1.85
C LEU A 114 18.72 0.14 3.08
N ARG A 115 18.27 -0.25 4.28
CA ARG A 115 18.98 -0.01 5.54
C ARG A 115 20.41 -0.57 5.48
N ASN A 116 20.58 -1.81 5.03
CA ASN A 116 21.89 -2.44 4.94
C ASN A 116 22.80 -1.75 3.91
N GLU A 117 22.26 -1.37 2.74
CA GLU A 117 22.98 -0.61 1.71
C GLU A 117 23.45 0.75 2.26
N ILE A 118 22.61 1.47 3.00
CA ILE A 118 22.95 2.74 3.68
C ILE A 118 24.08 2.55 4.71
N LEU A 119 24.02 1.49 5.52
CA LEU A 119 25.02 1.23 6.55
C LEU A 119 26.38 0.81 5.99
N GLN A 120 26.41 0.15 4.83
CA GLN A 120 27.63 -0.31 4.16
C GLN A 120 28.25 0.74 3.24
N THR A 121 27.52 1.82 2.94
CA THR A 121 28.02 2.90 2.09
C THR A 121 29.09 3.68 2.84
N ASP A 122 30.28 3.78 2.25
CA ASP A 122 31.33 4.67 2.73
C ASP A 122 30.95 6.12 2.41
N TRP A 123 30.26 6.75 3.35
CA TRP A 123 29.74 8.10 3.19
C TRP A 123 30.83 9.13 2.92
N THR A 124 32.05 8.90 3.44
CA THR A 124 33.19 9.80 3.25
C THR A 124 33.58 9.97 1.78
N SER A 125 33.53 8.91 0.97
CA SER A 125 33.89 8.99 -0.45
C SER A 125 32.74 9.41 -1.38
N VAL A 126 31.48 9.30 -0.94
CA VAL A 126 30.30 9.82 -1.65
C VAL A 126 30.21 11.33 -1.52
N ILE A 127 30.51 11.83 -0.32
CA ILE A 127 30.54 13.26 0.03
C ILE A 127 31.57 14.04 -0.78
N GLU A 128 32.70 13.42 -1.13
CA GLU A 128 33.77 14.07 -1.88
C GLU A 128 33.49 14.18 -3.39
N LYS A 129 32.48 13.47 -3.91
CA LYS A 129 32.22 13.35 -5.36
C LYS A 129 30.98 14.08 -5.87
N GLU A 130 30.07 14.55 -5.01
CA GLU A 130 28.80 15.17 -5.44
C GLU A 130 28.33 16.34 -4.55
N ASP A 131 27.45 17.17 -5.14
CA ASP A 131 26.82 18.34 -4.50
C ASP A 131 26.01 17.94 -3.26
N TRP A 132 26.50 18.38 -2.10
CA TRP A 132 25.89 18.17 -0.78
C TRP A 132 24.40 18.52 -0.72
N LYS A 133 23.90 19.44 -1.58
CA LYS A 133 22.48 19.83 -1.66
C LYS A 133 21.57 18.71 -2.16
N ARG A 134 21.93 18.05 -3.27
CA ARG A 134 21.14 16.92 -3.82
C ARG A 134 21.06 15.76 -2.81
N PHE A 135 22.17 15.54 -2.11
CA PHE A 135 22.24 14.53 -1.07
C PHE A 135 21.43 14.90 0.17
N LEU A 136 21.47 16.18 0.62
CA LEU A 136 20.66 16.65 1.73
C LEU A 136 19.16 16.52 1.42
N ASP A 137 18.75 16.83 0.19
CA ASP A 137 17.36 16.66 -0.26
C ASP A 137 16.98 15.18 -0.23
N LEU A 138 17.84 14.29 -0.72
CA LEU A 138 17.61 12.84 -0.71
C LEU A 138 17.49 12.27 0.72
N VAL A 139 18.37 12.68 1.64
CA VAL A 139 18.32 12.29 3.06
C VAL A 139 17.11 12.90 3.77
N THR A 140 16.77 14.14 3.48
CA THR A 140 15.60 14.83 4.07
C THR A 140 14.31 14.17 3.60
N ASN A 141 14.20 13.86 2.31
CA ASN A 141 13.09 13.13 1.71
C ASN A 141 13.00 11.70 2.29
N ALA A 142 14.13 11.01 2.46
CA ALA A 142 14.16 9.69 3.09
C ALA A 142 13.77 9.74 4.58
N LYS A 143 14.23 10.74 5.34
CA LYS A 143 13.81 10.96 6.75
C LYS A 143 12.32 11.24 6.85
N GLN A 144 11.76 12.04 5.94
CA GLN A 144 10.31 12.30 5.89
C GLN A 144 9.53 11.03 5.57
N ALA A 145 10.01 10.19 4.64
CA ALA A 145 9.38 8.91 4.33
C ALA A 145 9.39 7.96 5.53
N VAL A 146 10.54 7.82 6.22
CA VAL A 146 10.67 6.91 7.37
C VAL A 146 9.88 7.40 8.59
N SER A 147 9.91 8.70 8.89
CA SER A 147 9.09 9.27 9.99
C SER A 147 7.60 9.11 9.73
N SER A 148 7.15 9.33 8.48
CA SER A 148 5.76 9.08 8.10
C SER A 148 5.36 7.61 8.29
N VAL A 149 6.27 6.66 8.00
CA VAL A 149 6.03 5.22 8.22
C VAL A 149 6.05 4.86 9.71
N GLN A 150 6.96 5.44 10.50
CA GLN A 150 7.03 5.24 11.95
C GLN A 150 5.81 5.81 12.68
N ASP A 151 5.33 6.99 12.28
CA ASP A 151 4.11 7.60 12.81
C ASP A 151 2.88 6.76 12.51
N VAL A 152 2.82 6.16 11.32
CA VAL A 152 1.76 5.20 10.96
C VAL A 152 1.90 3.91 11.77
N ALA A 153 3.12 3.40 11.99
CA ALA A 153 3.36 2.22 12.82
C ALA A 153 3.00 2.46 14.30
N HIS A 154 3.30 3.65 14.84
CA HIS A 154 2.89 4.07 16.18
C HIS A 154 1.36 4.21 16.28
N LYS A 155 0.72 4.88 15.32
CA LYS A 155 -0.76 4.94 15.28
C LYS A 155 -1.41 3.56 15.14
N LEU A 156 -0.81 2.64 14.37
CA LEU A 156 -1.27 1.26 14.25
C LEU A 156 -1.12 0.50 15.58
N ALA A 157 -0.03 0.70 16.32
CA ALA A 157 0.14 0.15 17.66
C ALA A 157 -0.92 0.70 18.63
N ASP A 158 -1.23 2.00 18.56
CA ASP A 158 -2.29 2.62 19.36
C ASP A 158 -3.67 2.05 19.02
N TYR A 159 -3.95 1.82 17.73
CA TYR A 159 -5.18 1.16 17.26
C TYR A 159 -5.29 -0.30 17.73
N ALA A 160 -4.18 -1.04 17.75
CA ALA A 160 -4.13 -2.40 18.27
C ALA A 160 -4.39 -2.43 19.79
N ASN A 161 -3.85 -1.46 20.53
CA ASN A 161 -4.08 -1.31 21.97
C ASN A 161 -5.53 -0.92 22.30
N PHE A 162 -6.23 -0.22 21.41
CA PHE A 162 -7.65 0.12 21.59
C PHE A 162 -8.59 -1.09 21.50
N ARG A 163 -8.15 -2.20 20.88
CA ARG A 163 -8.92 -3.44 20.77
C ARG A 163 -8.80 -4.34 22.01
N GLY A 164 -7.85 -4.07 22.90
CA GLY A 164 -7.62 -4.84 24.14
C GLY A 164 -8.67 -4.61 25.23
N ASN A 165 -9.42 -3.50 25.18
CA ASN A 165 -10.44 -3.16 26.17
C ASN A 165 -11.83 -3.11 25.54
N LYS A 166 -12.49 -4.27 25.39
CA LYS A 166 -13.96 -4.40 25.37
C LYS A 166 -14.39 -5.87 25.34
N THR A 167 -14.79 -6.37 26.51
CA THR A 167 -15.86 -7.36 26.64
C THR A 167 -16.96 -6.73 27.50
N PRO A 168 -18.24 -6.69 27.07
CA PRO A 168 -19.32 -6.26 27.94
C PRO A 168 -19.90 -7.48 28.66
N SER A 169 -19.76 -7.54 29.98
CA SER A 169 -20.53 -8.46 30.83
C SER A 169 -21.34 -7.66 31.84
N VAL A 170 -22.65 -7.69 31.59
CA VAL A 170 -23.83 -7.46 32.45
C VAL A 170 -23.58 -7.30 33.96
N ASP A 171 -24.05 -6.18 34.54
CA ASP A 171 -24.15 -5.89 35.99
C ASP A 171 -25.15 -6.81 36.72
N PRO A 172 -25.04 -6.98 38.06
CA PRO A 172 -25.83 -6.11 38.94
C PRO A 172 -25.17 -5.68 40.29
N ILE A 173 -25.38 -4.40 40.62
CA ILE A 173 -25.76 -3.79 41.93
C ILE A 173 -24.87 -4.04 43.18
N GLY A 174 -24.29 -2.95 43.73
CA GLY A 174 -23.94 -2.87 45.17
C GLY A 174 -22.95 -1.76 45.60
N LYS A 175 -23.49 -0.61 46.03
CA LYS A 175 -23.06 0.42 47.03
C LYS A 175 -21.62 0.55 47.60
N GLU A 176 -21.31 1.84 47.89
CA GLU A 176 -20.35 2.47 48.84
C GLU A 176 -18.88 2.61 48.38
N LEU A 177 -18.30 3.81 48.15
CA LEU A 177 -17.99 5.04 48.94
C LEU A 177 -16.55 5.04 49.51
N LEU A 178 -15.83 6.17 49.26
CA LEU A 178 -14.62 6.69 49.93
C LEU A 178 -13.31 5.93 49.62
N ASP A 179 -12.10 6.49 49.53
CA ASP A 179 -11.57 7.84 49.56
C ASP A 179 -10.08 7.74 49.14
N THR A 180 -9.45 8.91 48.94
CA THR A 180 -8.01 9.17 49.11
C THR A 180 -6.95 8.68 48.10
N VAL A 181 -6.27 9.71 47.59
CA VAL A 181 -4.93 9.76 47.00
C VAL A 181 -3.88 9.15 47.93
N GLU A 182 -3.05 8.24 47.43
CA GLU A 182 -1.66 8.11 47.88
C GLU A 182 -0.79 7.41 46.82
N ALA A 183 0.32 8.03 46.45
CA ALA A 183 1.44 7.38 45.80
C ALA A 183 2.46 6.99 46.88
N PRO A 184 3.00 5.77 46.87
CA PRO A 184 4.44 5.66 47.06
C PRO A 184 5.13 4.50 46.28
N LEU A 185 6.25 4.86 45.65
CA LEU A 185 7.60 4.26 45.64
C LEU A 185 7.82 2.72 45.64
N PRO A 186 8.94 2.25 45.05
CA PRO A 186 9.13 0.88 44.56
C PRO A 186 9.69 -0.08 45.64
N PRO A 187 9.55 -1.41 45.48
CA PRO A 187 10.37 -2.36 46.22
C PRO A 187 11.32 -3.18 45.34
N LYS A 188 12.61 -2.97 45.64
CA LYS A 188 13.73 -3.91 45.85
C LYS A 188 13.61 -5.36 45.35
N ALA A 189 14.71 -5.78 44.72
CA ALA A 189 15.10 -7.16 44.45
C ALA A 189 15.24 -8.02 45.72
N ALA A 190 14.81 -9.29 45.64
CA ALA A 190 15.69 -10.45 45.86
C ALA A 190 14.97 -11.80 45.61
N LYS A 191 15.80 -12.75 45.15
CA LYS A 191 15.69 -14.22 45.18
C LYS A 191 15.13 -14.94 43.94
N GLU A 192 16.10 -15.41 43.17
CA GLU A 192 16.06 -16.57 42.27
C GLU A 192 15.38 -17.77 42.93
N ASN A 193 14.45 -18.38 42.17
CA ASN A 193 14.30 -19.82 42.11
C ASN A 193 14.27 -20.19 40.63
N SER A 194 15.36 -20.79 40.20
CA SER A 194 15.59 -21.32 38.85
C SER A 194 14.64 -22.46 38.53
N VAL A 195 13.65 -22.18 37.68
CA VAL A 195 12.97 -23.20 36.88
C VAL A 195 13.40 -22.98 35.43
N VAL A 196 14.23 -23.90 34.94
CA VAL A 196 14.68 -23.94 33.55
C VAL A 196 13.47 -24.28 32.68
N VAL A 197 12.75 -23.25 32.24
CA VAL A 197 11.82 -23.38 31.11
C VAL A 197 12.67 -23.23 29.86
N LYS A 198 12.82 -24.34 29.11
CA LYS A 198 13.32 -24.29 27.74
C LYS A 198 12.45 -23.31 26.95
N VAL A 199 12.97 -22.11 26.71
CA VAL A 199 12.45 -21.25 25.65
C VAL A 199 12.90 -21.95 24.37
N GLU A 200 12.00 -22.73 23.77
CA GLU A 200 12.13 -23.04 22.35
C GLU A 200 12.19 -21.70 21.63
N GLU A 201 13.35 -21.41 21.04
CA GLU A 201 13.52 -20.35 20.07
C GLU A 201 12.51 -20.60 18.95
N THR A 202 11.35 -19.95 19.08
CA THR A 202 10.40 -19.83 17.99
C THR A 202 11.14 -19.02 16.94
N LYS A 203 11.57 -19.69 15.85
CA LYS A 203 12.06 -19.03 14.64
C LYS A 203 11.14 -17.83 14.39
N PRO A 204 11.65 -16.60 14.26
CA PRO A 204 10.79 -15.47 13.95
C PRO A 204 10.06 -15.84 12.65
N ALA A 205 8.73 -15.90 12.73
CA ALA A 205 7.90 -16.17 11.57
C ALA A 205 8.29 -15.13 10.51
N VAL A 206 8.92 -15.59 9.43
CA VAL A 206 9.32 -14.71 8.33
C VAL A 206 8.03 -14.11 7.82
N SER A 207 7.85 -12.81 8.04
CA SER A 207 6.71 -12.06 7.52
C SER A 207 6.64 -12.34 6.03
N GLU A 208 5.56 -12.97 5.58
CA GLU A 208 5.37 -13.30 4.17
C GLU A 208 5.44 -12.01 3.35
N GLU A 209 6.24 -12.03 2.28
CA GLU A 209 6.39 -10.87 1.42
C GLU A 209 5.07 -10.61 0.68
N LEU A 210 4.61 -9.36 0.72
CA LEU A 210 3.42 -8.93 0.00
C LEU A 210 3.81 -8.36 -1.37
N PHE A 211 2.85 -8.39 -2.27
CA PHE A 211 2.94 -8.04 -3.68
C PHE A 211 1.88 -7.02 -4.04
N ILE A 212 2.15 -6.30 -5.13
CA ILE A 212 1.22 -5.34 -5.72
C ILE A 212 0.11 -6.11 -6.41
N PRO A 213 -1.17 -5.78 -6.20
CA PRO A 213 -2.27 -6.55 -6.76
C PRO A 213 -2.43 -6.33 -8.26
N GLY A 214 -2.74 -7.43 -8.97
CA GLY A 214 -3.21 -7.43 -10.34
C GLY A 214 -2.14 -7.32 -11.41
N THR A 215 -2.58 -6.97 -12.63
CA THR A 215 -1.67 -6.70 -13.75
C THR A 215 -0.96 -5.37 -13.52
N VAL A 216 0.37 -5.36 -13.55
CA VAL A 216 1.17 -4.15 -13.32
C VAL A 216 1.60 -3.52 -14.65
N TYR A 217 1.33 -2.22 -14.80
CA TYR A 217 1.92 -1.38 -15.84
C TYR A 217 2.91 -0.40 -15.22
N TYR A 218 4.07 -0.28 -15.85
CA TYR A 218 5.15 0.60 -15.47
C TYR A 218 5.21 1.78 -16.43
N LEU A 219 5.08 2.99 -15.89
CA LEU A 219 5.27 4.24 -16.63
C LEU A 219 6.75 4.62 -16.53
N LYS A 220 7.45 4.47 -17.65
CA LYS A 220 8.84 4.86 -17.78
C LYS A 220 8.92 6.29 -18.31
N ARG A 221 9.58 7.17 -17.57
CA ARG A 221 9.97 8.50 -18.07
C ARG A 221 11.26 8.36 -18.86
N ASP A 222 11.28 8.91 -20.06
CA ASP A 222 12.44 9.06 -20.92
C ASP A 222 12.66 10.56 -21.20
N LEU A 223 13.92 10.99 -21.23
CA LEU A 223 14.28 12.37 -21.59
C LEU A 223 14.73 12.38 -23.04
N VAL A 224 14.03 13.16 -23.87
CA VAL A 224 14.38 13.35 -25.27
C VAL A 224 14.86 14.78 -25.44
N SER A 225 16.11 14.96 -25.87
CA SER A 225 16.65 16.27 -26.22
C SER A 225 16.38 16.53 -27.70
N GLN A 226 15.45 17.44 -27.99
CA GLN A 226 15.27 18.01 -29.34
C GLN A 226 15.42 19.52 -29.28
N ASN A 227 16.32 20.07 -30.11
CA ASN A 227 16.50 21.52 -30.28
C ASN A 227 16.74 22.29 -28.96
N ASP A 228 17.65 21.81 -28.10
CA ASP A 228 17.98 22.39 -26.78
C ASP A 228 16.82 22.49 -25.78
N VAL A 229 15.69 21.85 -26.07
CA VAL A 229 14.58 21.66 -25.12
C VAL A 229 14.58 20.20 -24.68
N GLU A 230 14.71 19.97 -23.37
CA GLU A 230 14.49 18.66 -22.78
C GLU A 230 12.98 18.41 -22.66
N GLU A 231 12.46 17.46 -23.45
CA GLU A 231 11.08 17.02 -23.35
C GLU A 231 11.01 15.68 -22.62
N GLU A 232 10.14 15.61 -21.61
CA GLU A 232 9.83 14.36 -20.92
C GLU A 232 8.78 13.59 -21.73
N VAL A 233 9.16 12.40 -22.19
CA VAL A 233 8.26 11.46 -22.89
C VAL A 233 8.02 10.25 -22.02
N TYR A 234 6.80 9.71 -22.07
CA TYR A 234 6.41 8.56 -21.25
C TYR A 234 6.09 7.31 -22.07
N THR A 235 6.67 6.19 -21.64
CA THR A 235 6.40 4.86 -22.21
C THR A 235 5.65 4.00 -21.20
N LEU A 236 4.56 3.36 -21.62
CA LEU A 236 3.81 2.41 -20.79
C LEU A 236 4.25 0.97 -21.09
N LEU A 237 4.81 0.31 -20.08
CA LEU A 237 5.31 -1.06 -20.19
C LEU A 237 4.46 -2.00 -19.34
N LYS A 238 3.92 -3.06 -19.92
CA LYS A 238 3.26 -4.12 -19.14
C LYS A 238 4.32 -5.04 -18.53
N ARG A 239 4.29 -5.24 -17.21
CA ARG A 239 5.20 -6.17 -16.54
C ARG A 239 4.82 -7.63 -16.79
N GLN A 240 5.80 -8.51 -16.73
CA GLN A 240 5.57 -9.95 -16.81
C GLN A 240 5.07 -10.51 -15.47
N SER A 241 4.32 -11.62 -15.53
CA SER A 241 3.81 -12.28 -14.32
C SER A 241 4.97 -12.79 -13.46
N GLY A 242 4.89 -12.57 -12.15
CA GLY A 242 5.91 -12.98 -11.18
C GLY A 242 7.05 -11.96 -10.95
N GLU A 243 7.18 -10.94 -11.80
CA GLU A 243 8.09 -9.83 -11.53
C GLU A 243 7.51 -8.91 -10.44
N HIS A 244 8.34 -8.50 -9.47
CA HIS A 244 7.95 -7.53 -8.44
C HIS A 244 9.04 -6.48 -8.22
N PHE A 245 8.71 -5.36 -7.57
CA PHE A 245 9.72 -4.35 -7.26
C PHE A 245 10.43 -4.73 -5.97
N GLN A 246 11.69 -5.14 -6.09
CA GLN A 246 12.46 -5.56 -4.91
C GLN A 246 13.20 -4.37 -4.28
N ARG A 247 13.67 -3.42 -5.08
CA ARG A 247 14.58 -2.34 -4.65
C ARG A 247 13.87 -1.00 -4.55
N ILE A 248 14.10 -0.32 -3.43
CA ILE A 248 13.85 1.13 -3.32
C ILE A 248 15.00 1.83 -4.05
N ILE A 249 14.68 2.70 -5.00
CA ILE A 249 15.65 3.54 -5.70
C ILE A 249 15.50 4.95 -5.15
N LEU A 250 16.55 5.47 -4.50
CA LEU A 250 16.55 6.84 -3.97
C LEU A 250 16.95 7.83 -5.06
N SER A 251 16.10 8.03 -6.07
CA SER A 251 16.31 9.07 -7.09
C SER A 251 15.80 10.43 -6.60
N GLY A 252 16.24 11.55 -7.18
CA GLY A 252 15.73 12.88 -6.78
C GLY A 252 14.21 13.03 -6.87
N ASN A 253 13.54 12.14 -7.62
CA ASN A 253 12.12 12.19 -7.91
C ASN A 253 11.30 11.06 -7.26
N PHE A 254 11.88 10.17 -6.43
CA PHE A 254 11.14 8.98 -5.93
C PHE A 254 9.84 9.32 -5.16
N LEU A 255 9.79 10.48 -4.48
CA LEU A 255 8.57 11.00 -3.82
C LEU A 255 7.63 11.71 -4.79
N THR A 256 8.18 12.47 -5.74
CA THR A 256 7.37 13.23 -6.71
C THR A 256 6.74 12.32 -7.75
N ASP A 257 7.40 11.23 -8.10
CA ASP A 257 6.87 10.17 -8.99
C ASP A 257 5.61 9.53 -8.37
N HIS A 258 5.53 9.46 -7.04
CA HIS A 258 4.32 8.98 -6.36
C HIS A 258 3.12 9.91 -6.48
N ARG A 259 3.28 11.20 -6.81
CA ARG A 259 2.14 12.13 -6.81
C ARG A 259 1.10 11.76 -7.88
N CYS A 260 -0.18 12.04 -7.58
CA CYS A 260 -1.29 11.79 -8.49
C CYS A 260 -1.09 12.51 -9.84
N ASP A 261 -0.67 13.78 -9.80
CA ASP A 261 -0.47 14.60 -10.99
C ASP A 261 0.58 14.00 -11.92
N SER A 262 1.66 13.42 -11.38
CA SER A 262 2.70 12.75 -12.15
C SER A 262 2.14 11.57 -12.96
N HIS A 263 1.30 10.75 -12.33
CA HIS A 263 0.62 9.64 -13.02
C HIS A 263 -0.33 10.16 -14.10
N TYR A 264 -1.09 11.21 -13.79
CA TYR A 264 -2.03 11.82 -14.74
C TYR A 264 -1.30 12.37 -15.99
N PHE A 265 -0.24 13.16 -15.80
CA PHE A 265 0.52 13.74 -16.89
C PHE A 265 1.21 12.68 -17.74
N ALA A 266 1.83 11.69 -17.09
CA ALA A 266 2.49 10.58 -17.78
C ALA A 266 1.49 9.76 -18.63
N LEU A 267 0.33 9.40 -18.07
CA LEU A 267 -0.69 8.67 -18.83
C LEU A 267 -1.28 9.48 -19.97
N ARG A 268 -1.54 10.77 -19.74
CA ARG A 268 -1.98 11.67 -20.80
C ARG A 268 -0.99 11.69 -21.96
N ASP A 269 0.31 11.71 -21.66
CA ASP A 269 1.35 11.70 -22.67
C ASP A 269 1.40 10.37 -23.44
N VAL A 270 1.40 9.24 -22.73
CA VAL A 270 1.30 7.90 -23.32
C VAL A 270 0.11 7.81 -24.29
N LEU A 271 -1.06 8.30 -23.88
CA LEU A 271 -2.28 8.22 -24.69
C LEU A 271 -2.20 9.04 -25.98
N LYS A 272 -1.45 10.15 -25.99
CA LYS A 272 -1.23 10.95 -27.21
C LYS A 272 -0.35 10.21 -28.22
N GLY A 273 0.56 9.35 -27.75
CA GLY A 273 1.47 8.57 -28.59
C GLY A 273 0.86 7.29 -29.17
N LEU A 274 -0.32 6.87 -28.70
CA LEU A 274 -0.98 5.67 -29.22
C LEU A 274 -1.63 5.97 -30.59
N PRO A 275 -1.48 5.06 -31.58
CA PRO A 275 -2.15 5.22 -32.86
C PRO A 275 -3.67 5.27 -32.63
N TRP A 276 -4.30 6.36 -33.08
CA TRP A 276 -5.74 6.51 -33.01
C TRP A 276 -6.40 5.51 -33.96
N ASN A 277 -7.05 4.49 -33.41
CA ASN A 277 -7.77 3.46 -34.17
C ASN A 277 -9.29 3.72 -34.25
N GLY A 278 -9.75 4.94 -33.97
CA GLY A 278 -11.18 5.27 -34.00
C GLY A 278 -11.63 5.74 -35.38
N GLU A 279 -12.63 5.07 -35.96
CA GLU A 279 -13.50 5.67 -36.98
C GLU A 279 -14.09 6.97 -36.41
N GLU A 280 -14.12 8.05 -37.21
CA GLU A 280 -14.75 9.30 -36.84
C GLU A 280 -16.25 9.11 -36.58
N GLY A 281 -16.63 8.93 -35.32
CA GLY A 281 -18.03 8.89 -34.94
C GLY A 281 -18.20 8.62 -33.45
N ILE A 282 -19.13 9.35 -32.82
CA ILE A 282 -19.52 9.23 -31.40
C ILE A 282 -18.69 10.12 -30.45
N PHE A 283 -18.55 11.40 -30.78
CA PHE A 283 -18.78 12.50 -29.83
C PHE A 283 -19.28 13.71 -30.62
N ARG A 284 -20.58 13.68 -30.94
CA ARG A 284 -21.40 14.87 -31.22
C ARG A 284 -22.61 14.81 -30.31
#